data_AF-A0A7S4CFI7-F1
#
_entry.id   AF-A0A7S4CFI7-F1
#
_cell.length_a   1.000
_cell.length_b   1.000
_cell.length_c   1.000
_cell.angle_alpha   90.00
_cell.angle_beta   90.00
_cell.angle_gamma   90.00
#
_symmetry.space_group_name_H-M   'P 1'
#
loop_
_entity.id
_entity.type
_entity.pdbx_description
1 polymer ?
#
loop_
_entity_poly.entity_id
_entity_poly.type
_entity_poly.pdbx_seq_one_letter_code
_entity_poly.pdbx_strand_id
1 'polypeptide(L)'
;RELSTWPELTVDAAALIVRERGCQQGQAIIMQKVQEYVQATKSPSGWVCEGACIMHTTSIKDTYLGPAARVEHATEVDNVCVLSSPQEPTVIGGAAIVTDSILQWGAEVAGHAIVRQSVLLEHSGVEDHGIINETILGPNTSVAKGEVTASLVGPFVGFHHQSLLISAYWPEGKGNVAYGAKVGSNHTGRAPDQEICPGEANFFGLGSVIRFPGDFSQAPYSLLAAGVSTLPQKLTFPFSLIAEPKDAALGNGRDLIPPAFNEVWPAWGLYKNAYAMARFEAKFAKRDKARRHNIPYDVLRPDIVDLIESAIQRLEQAAARASKDIYTEKDCPGLGKNFMRESSRVMAVQAYKNALKRYTLRGLMMHPDSAKSTALGDDAEQRKRHIQECLQAEKDHVQCVLDSKKSDDVRGRNVIDTWAAAHPPAEEDPVVIKAFASLQRVEEHVEALLRDL
;
A
#
# COMPACT_ATOMS: atom_id res chain seq x y z
N ARG A 1 7.54 16.71 9.94
CA ARG A 1 8.99 16.70 10.24
C ARG A 1 9.69 17.35 9.07
N GLU A 2 10.67 18.21 9.32
CA GLU A 2 11.32 18.98 8.26
C GLU A 2 12.09 18.07 7.32
N LEU A 3 11.69 18.07 6.05
CA LEU A 3 12.36 17.40 4.95
C LEU A 3 12.66 18.49 3.92
N SER A 4 13.92 18.68 3.57
CA SER A 4 14.27 19.60 2.48
C SER A 4 13.80 19.00 1.15
N THR A 5 13.06 19.79 0.37
CA THR A 5 12.48 19.38 -0.91
C THR A 5 13.13 20.11 -2.07
N TRP A 6 13.22 19.45 -3.22
CA TRP A 6 13.68 20.01 -4.49
C TRP A 6 12.85 19.45 -5.64
N PRO A 7 12.85 20.08 -6.84
CA PRO A 7 11.93 19.73 -7.91
C PRO A 7 11.94 18.26 -8.32
N GLU A 8 13.11 17.64 -8.43
CA GLU A 8 13.30 16.23 -8.85
C GLU A 8 13.33 15.23 -7.69
N LEU A 9 12.80 15.59 -6.52
CA LEU A 9 12.72 14.68 -5.37
C LEU A 9 12.00 13.38 -5.75
N THR A 10 12.53 12.23 -5.32
CA THR A 10 11.86 10.93 -5.51
C THR A 10 11.27 10.44 -4.20
N VAL A 11 10.28 9.53 -4.28
CA VAL A 11 9.72 8.89 -3.08
C VAL A 11 10.81 8.13 -2.30
N ASP A 12 11.73 7.45 -2.99
CA ASP A 12 12.82 6.71 -2.37
C ASP A 12 13.80 7.63 -1.64
N ALA A 13 14.13 8.78 -2.23
CA ALA A 13 14.98 9.78 -1.59
C ALA A 13 14.28 10.37 -0.36
N ALA A 14 13.01 10.76 -0.48
CA ALA A 14 12.22 11.24 0.65
C ALA A 14 12.14 10.20 1.77
N ALA A 15 11.86 8.94 1.42
CA ALA A 15 11.78 7.82 2.34
C ALA A 15 13.12 7.61 3.08
N LEU A 16 14.23 7.58 2.34
CA LEU A 16 15.56 7.44 2.91
C LEU A 16 15.88 8.55 3.90
N ILE A 17 15.63 9.81 3.53
CA ILE A 17 15.93 10.97 4.40
C ILE A 17 15.11 10.93 5.68
N VAL A 18 13.82 10.60 5.58
CA VAL A 18 12.91 10.52 6.75
C VAL A 18 13.25 9.32 7.63
N ARG A 19 13.65 8.18 7.05
CA ARG A 19 14.06 6.99 7.79
C ARG A 19 15.36 7.22 8.55
N GLU A 20 16.37 7.81 7.90
CA GLU A 20 17.70 8.06 8.47
C GLU A 20 17.77 9.36 9.28
N ARG A 21 16.66 9.77 9.91
CA ARG A 21 16.56 11.02 10.70
C ARG A 21 17.57 11.13 11.85
N GLY A 22 18.09 10.00 12.35
CA GLY A 22 19.13 9.98 13.37
C GLY A 22 20.50 10.44 12.87
N CYS A 23 20.73 10.44 11.55
CA CYS A 23 22.00 10.81 10.94
C CYS A 23 22.12 12.34 10.77
N GLN A 24 22.44 13.05 11.87
CA GLN A 24 22.54 14.51 11.88
C GLN A 24 23.49 15.06 10.79
N GLN A 25 24.62 14.40 10.56
CA GLN A 25 25.57 14.79 9.50
C GLN A 25 24.94 14.67 8.10
N GLY A 26 24.24 13.57 7.82
CA GLY A 26 23.55 13.37 6.55
C GLY A 26 22.47 14.43 6.32
N GLN A 27 21.65 14.70 7.35
CA GLN A 27 20.63 15.75 7.30
C GLN A 27 21.24 17.13 7.01
N ALA A 28 22.34 17.49 7.68
CA ALA A 28 23.02 18.76 7.47
C ALA A 28 23.59 18.90 6.05
N ILE A 29 24.18 17.83 5.49
CA ILE A 29 24.70 17.81 4.11
C ILE A 29 23.56 18.03 3.11
N ILE A 30 22.44 17.33 3.28
CA ILE A 30 21.28 17.49 2.38
C ILE A 30 20.74 18.91 2.47
N MET A 31 20.54 19.44 3.67
CA MET A 31 20.05 20.80 3.87
C MET A 31 20.98 21.82 3.20
N GLN A 32 22.30 21.69 3.39
CA GLN A 32 23.28 22.55 2.74
C GLN A 32 23.20 22.45 1.20
N LYS A 33 23.10 21.24 0.64
CA LYS A 33 23.02 21.02 -0.81
C LYS A 33 21.75 21.61 -1.41
N VAL A 34 20.61 21.47 -0.72
CA VAL A 34 19.35 22.09 -1.14
C VAL A 34 19.45 23.61 -1.07
N GLN A 35 20.07 24.17 -0.02
CA GLN A 35 20.32 25.61 0.06
C GLN A 35 21.22 26.12 -1.09
N GLU A 36 22.31 25.41 -1.40
CA GLU A 36 23.18 25.72 -2.54
C GLU A 36 22.40 25.71 -3.86
N TYR A 37 21.56 24.68 -4.07
CA TYR A 37 20.68 24.58 -5.24
C TYR A 37 19.68 25.75 -5.31
N VAL A 38 19.01 26.07 -4.21
CA VAL A 38 18.04 27.17 -4.15
C VAL A 38 18.72 28.51 -4.45
N GLN A 39 19.92 28.77 -3.90
CA GLN A 39 20.65 30.01 -4.21
C GLN A 39 21.06 30.09 -5.68
N ALA A 40 21.50 28.97 -6.27
CA ALA A 40 21.90 28.92 -7.67
C ALA A 40 20.72 29.07 -8.65
N THR A 41 19.51 28.69 -8.24
CA THR A 41 18.31 28.70 -9.10
C THR A 41 17.35 29.85 -8.79
N LYS A 42 17.62 30.63 -7.75
CA LYS A 42 16.78 31.76 -7.35
C LYS A 42 16.66 32.78 -8.48
N SER A 43 15.43 33.15 -8.79
CA SER A 43 15.12 34.15 -9.81
C SER A 43 14.36 35.33 -9.19
N PRO A 44 14.60 36.58 -9.65
CA PRO A 44 13.79 37.72 -9.23
C PRO A 44 12.39 37.75 -9.88
N SER A 45 12.12 36.83 -10.81
CA SER A 45 10.88 36.77 -11.58
C SER A 45 10.38 35.33 -11.72
N GLY A 46 9.07 35.16 -11.90
CA GLY A 46 8.49 33.91 -12.38
C GLY A 46 8.84 33.63 -13.84
N TRP A 47 8.75 32.36 -14.24
CA TRP A 47 9.08 31.91 -15.60
C TRP A 47 7.90 31.17 -16.21
N VAL A 48 7.62 31.45 -17.48
CA VAL A 48 6.63 30.73 -18.29
C VAL A 48 7.34 30.17 -19.51
N CYS A 49 7.53 28.85 -19.54
CA CYS A 49 8.26 28.18 -20.61
C CYS A 49 7.41 27.96 -21.88
N GLU A 50 8.07 27.49 -22.94
CA GLU A 50 7.44 27.25 -24.24
C GLU A 50 6.21 26.33 -24.14
N GLY A 51 5.11 26.77 -24.76
CA GLY A 51 3.84 26.04 -24.79
C GLY A 51 3.06 26.04 -23.47
N ALA A 52 3.59 26.62 -22.38
CA ALA A 52 2.82 26.76 -21.14
C ALA A 52 1.69 27.78 -21.32
N CYS A 53 0.53 27.53 -20.72
CA CYS A 53 -0.64 28.40 -20.81
C CYS A 53 -1.15 28.83 -19.43
N ILE A 54 -1.61 30.08 -19.35
CA ILE A 54 -2.31 30.63 -18.20
C ILE A 54 -3.64 31.19 -18.72
N MET A 55 -4.76 30.65 -18.26
CA MET A 55 -6.09 31.07 -18.68
C MET A 55 -7.03 31.18 -17.48
N HIS A 56 -7.87 32.23 -17.48
CA HIS A 56 -8.95 32.42 -16.50
C HIS A 56 -8.52 32.26 -15.03
N THR A 57 -7.26 32.60 -14.71
CA THR A 57 -6.66 32.42 -13.39
C THR A 57 -6.65 33.75 -12.64
N THR A 58 -7.06 33.74 -11.36
CA THR A 58 -7.21 34.98 -10.58
C THR A 58 -5.86 35.56 -10.14
N SER A 59 -4.96 34.74 -9.62
CA SER A 59 -3.63 35.18 -9.17
C SER A 59 -2.55 34.16 -9.48
N ILE A 60 -1.42 34.64 -9.99
CA ILE A 60 -0.17 33.87 -10.12
C ILE A 60 1.01 34.72 -9.66
N LYS A 61 1.86 34.17 -8.80
CA LYS A 61 2.99 34.87 -8.19
C LYS A 61 4.14 33.92 -7.91
N ASP A 62 5.38 34.41 -8.05
CA ASP A 62 6.62 33.70 -7.71
C ASP A 62 6.71 32.26 -8.25
N THR A 63 6.22 32.03 -9.48
CA THR A 63 5.98 30.68 -10.02
C THR A 63 6.87 30.37 -11.24
N TYR A 64 7.37 29.13 -11.30
CA TYR A 64 8.00 28.55 -12.49
C TYR A 64 7.01 27.59 -13.17
N LEU A 65 6.69 27.85 -14.45
CA LEU A 65 5.87 26.99 -15.30
C LEU A 65 6.74 26.34 -16.37
N GLY A 66 7.01 25.04 -16.23
CA GLY A 66 7.75 24.24 -17.20
C GLY A 66 7.02 24.09 -18.55
N PRO A 67 7.69 23.55 -19.57
CA PRO A 67 7.12 23.42 -20.91
C PRO A 67 5.75 22.74 -20.94
N ALA A 68 4.81 23.30 -21.70
CA ALA A 68 3.43 22.81 -21.81
C ALA A 68 2.63 22.70 -20.49
N ALA A 69 3.08 23.35 -19.40
CA ALA A 69 2.28 23.43 -18.16
C ALA A 69 0.97 24.17 -18.41
N ARG A 70 -0.11 23.74 -17.75
CA ARG A 70 -1.44 24.34 -17.92
C ARG A 70 -1.97 24.87 -16.60
N VAL A 71 -2.17 26.18 -16.51
CA VAL A 71 -2.82 26.84 -15.38
C VAL A 71 -4.14 27.45 -15.86
N GLU A 72 -5.24 26.75 -15.63
CA GLU A 72 -6.53 27.05 -16.25
C GLU A 72 -7.64 27.09 -15.20
N HIS A 73 -8.26 28.25 -15.00
CA HIS A 73 -9.27 28.46 -13.96
C HIS A 73 -8.76 28.25 -12.53
N ALA A 74 -7.47 28.50 -12.25
CA ALA A 74 -6.96 28.45 -10.88
C ALA A 74 -7.36 29.71 -10.08
N THR A 75 -7.56 29.56 -8.78
CA THR A 75 -7.83 30.70 -7.89
C THR A 75 -6.51 31.35 -7.47
N GLU A 76 -5.53 30.56 -7.08
CA GLU A 76 -4.24 31.07 -6.60
C GLU A 76 -3.12 30.06 -6.89
N VAL A 77 -2.04 30.57 -7.45
CA VAL A 77 -0.77 29.85 -7.65
C VAL A 77 0.35 30.76 -7.16
N ASP A 78 0.83 30.57 -5.92
CA ASP A 78 1.88 31.42 -5.30
C ASP A 78 3.07 30.58 -4.84
N ASN A 79 4.28 30.97 -5.24
CA ASN A 79 5.52 30.27 -4.90
C ASN A 79 5.50 28.78 -5.29
N VAL A 80 5.21 28.49 -6.56
CA VAL A 80 5.05 27.12 -7.08
C VAL A 80 6.09 26.80 -8.17
N CYS A 81 6.70 25.61 -8.09
CA CYS A 81 7.51 25.05 -9.17
C CYS A 81 6.72 23.94 -9.89
N VAL A 82 6.36 24.19 -11.15
CA VAL A 82 5.61 23.26 -11.99
C VAL A 82 6.54 22.64 -13.03
N LEU A 83 6.95 21.39 -12.80
CA LEU A 83 7.67 20.60 -13.79
C LEU A 83 6.68 19.95 -14.74
N SER A 84 6.85 20.21 -16.03
CA SER A 84 5.92 19.80 -17.08
C SER A 84 6.68 19.49 -18.37
N SER A 85 6.08 18.70 -19.25
CA SER A 85 6.56 18.49 -20.62
C SER A 85 5.38 18.31 -21.58
N PRO A 86 5.57 18.47 -22.90
CA PRO A 86 4.50 18.20 -23.87
C PRO A 86 3.93 16.78 -23.79
N GLN A 87 4.73 15.80 -23.36
CA GLN A 87 4.30 14.40 -23.23
C GLN A 87 3.66 14.09 -21.87
N GLU A 88 3.94 14.89 -20.86
CA GLU A 88 3.47 14.72 -19.47
C GLU A 88 3.09 16.12 -18.92
N PRO A 89 2.04 16.75 -19.45
CA PRO A 89 1.66 18.09 -19.06
C PRO A 89 1.13 18.09 -17.62
N THR A 90 1.61 19.04 -16.83
CA THR A 90 1.16 19.25 -15.44
C THR A 90 0.08 20.32 -15.42
N VAL A 91 -1.02 20.07 -14.69
CA VAL A 91 -2.25 20.85 -14.77
C VAL A 91 -2.65 21.37 -13.39
N ILE A 92 -2.89 22.68 -13.29
CA ILE A 92 -3.54 23.33 -12.16
C ILE A 92 -4.81 23.99 -12.68
N GLY A 93 -5.97 23.66 -12.11
CA GLY A 93 -7.20 24.28 -12.54
C GLY A 93 -8.41 24.07 -11.66
N GLY A 94 -9.61 24.27 -12.21
CA GLY A 94 -10.87 23.99 -11.52
C GLY A 94 -11.00 24.67 -10.16
N ALA A 95 -10.64 25.94 -10.05
CA ALA A 95 -10.61 26.74 -8.84
C ALA A 95 -9.70 26.20 -7.72
N ALA A 96 -8.61 25.52 -8.09
CA ALA A 96 -7.58 25.08 -7.16
C ALA A 96 -6.79 26.26 -6.56
N ILE A 97 -6.28 26.03 -5.35
CA ILE A 97 -5.33 26.89 -4.64
C ILE A 97 -4.06 26.06 -4.41
N VAL A 98 -2.93 26.53 -4.94
CA VAL A 98 -1.62 25.87 -4.79
C VAL A 98 -0.60 26.89 -4.29
N THR A 99 -0.03 26.67 -3.11
CA THR A 99 0.98 27.56 -2.53
C THR A 99 2.20 26.83 -1.98
N ASP A 100 3.39 27.42 -2.12
CA ASP A 100 4.65 26.92 -1.55
C ASP A 100 4.96 25.47 -1.94
N SER A 101 4.74 25.12 -3.21
CA SER A 101 4.61 23.74 -3.63
C SER A 101 5.39 23.38 -4.89
N ILE A 102 5.67 22.09 -5.04
CA ILE A 102 6.33 21.51 -6.22
C ILE A 102 5.36 20.51 -6.85
N LEU A 103 5.14 20.63 -8.16
CA LEU A 103 4.34 19.71 -8.95
C LEU A 103 5.21 19.06 -10.02
N GLN A 104 5.33 17.73 -10.00
CA GLN A 104 6.07 16.98 -11.00
C GLN A 104 5.22 16.64 -12.22
N TRP A 105 5.90 16.16 -13.26
CA TRP A 105 5.32 15.80 -14.56
C TRP A 105 4.04 14.99 -14.45
N GLY A 106 3.01 15.44 -15.17
CA GLY A 106 1.70 14.78 -15.21
C GLY A 106 0.86 14.95 -13.95
N ALA A 107 1.32 15.70 -12.94
CA ALA A 107 0.51 15.96 -11.76
C ALA A 107 -0.71 16.84 -12.10
N GLU A 108 -1.81 16.63 -11.38
CA GLU A 108 -3.07 17.34 -11.62
C GLU A 108 -3.68 17.84 -10.30
N VAL A 109 -3.96 19.14 -10.23
CA VAL A 109 -4.66 19.76 -9.11
C VAL A 109 -5.90 20.46 -9.64
N ALA A 110 -7.08 19.98 -9.24
CA ALA A 110 -8.35 20.46 -9.78
C ALA A 110 -9.51 20.38 -8.76
N GLY A 111 -10.70 20.82 -9.16
CA GLY A 111 -11.93 20.59 -8.40
C GLY A 111 -11.95 21.23 -7.01
N HIS A 112 -11.55 22.49 -6.90
CA HIS A 112 -11.45 23.24 -5.64
C HIS A 112 -10.48 22.63 -4.62
N ALA A 113 -9.48 21.88 -5.09
CA ALA A 113 -8.42 21.36 -4.25
C ALA A 113 -7.56 22.47 -3.63
N ILE A 114 -7.04 22.19 -2.44
CA ILE A 114 -6.12 23.07 -1.72
C ILE A 114 -4.82 22.31 -1.46
N VAL A 115 -3.72 22.84 -1.98
CA VAL A 115 -2.37 22.26 -1.88
C VAL A 115 -1.46 23.31 -1.26
N ARG A 116 -0.84 23.00 -0.13
CA ARG A 116 0.10 23.91 0.55
C ARG A 116 1.36 23.19 1.00
N GLN A 117 2.52 23.82 0.82
CA GLN A 117 3.80 23.35 1.39
C GLN A 117 4.09 21.88 1.05
N SER A 118 3.72 21.46 -0.16
CA SER A 118 3.64 20.05 -0.55
C SER A 118 4.37 19.77 -1.85
N VAL A 119 4.77 18.50 -2.03
CA VAL A 119 5.37 18.00 -3.27
C VAL A 119 4.45 16.94 -3.85
N LEU A 120 3.98 17.14 -5.08
CA LEU A 120 3.23 16.14 -5.84
C LEU A 120 4.18 15.50 -6.84
N LEU A 121 4.46 14.21 -6.66
CA LEU A 121 5.30 13.44 -7.56
C LEU A 121 4.55 13.03 -8.84
N GLU A 122 5.25 12.38 -9.76
CA GLU A 122 4.76 12.04 -11.10
C GLU A 122 3.33 11.47 -11.11
N HIS A 123 2.47 12.07 -11.94
CA HIS A 123 1.08 11.64 -12.15
C HIS A 123 0.26 11.49 -10.85
N SER A 124 0.63 12.19 -9.78
CA SER A 124 -0.17 12.32 -8.57
C SER A 124 -1.16 13.49 -8.68
N GLY A 125 -2.20 13.50 -7.86
CA GLY A 125 -3.19 14.56 -7.97
C GLY A 125 -4.05 14.81 -6.74
N VAL A 126 -4.69 15.97 -6.74
CA VAL A 126 -5.67 16.38 -5.73
C VAL A 126 -6.88 16.94 -6.44
N GLU A 127 -8.04 16.36 -6.15
CA GLU A 127 -9.30 16.63 -6.85
C GLU A 127 -10.47 16.74 -5.85
N ASP A 128 -11.65 17.16 -6.31
CA ASP A 128 -12.91 17.19 -5.55
C ASP A 128 -12.78 17.67 -4.08
N HIS A 129 -12.31 18.90 -3.85
CA HIS A 129 -12.10 19.49 -2.53
C HIS A 129 -11.06 18.76 -1.65
N GLY A 130 -10.17 17.98 -2.22
CA GLY A 130 -9.03 17.40 -1.50
C GLY A 130 -8.15 18.50 -0.90
N ILE A 131 -7.67 18.28 0.31
CA ILE A 131 -6.79 19.20 1.04
C ILE A 131 -5.50 18.45 1.36
N ILE A 132 -4.37 18.99 0.92
CA ILE A 132 -3.05 18.50 1.32
C ILE A 132 -2.20 19.64 1.88
N ASN A 133 -1.52 19.36 2.99
CA ASN A 133 -0.65 20.31 3.67
C ASN A 133 0.64 19.61 4.13
N GLU A 134 1.80 20.24 3.93
CA GLU A 134 3.10 19.71 4.39
C GLU A 134 3.35 18.24 3.98
N THR A 135 2.92 17.86 2.77
CA THR A 135 2.83 16.46 2.35
C THR A 135 3.61 16.19 1.08
N ILE A 136 4.25 15.02 1.02
CA ILE A 136 4.79 14.46 -0.21
C ILE A 136 3.82 13.39 -0.70
N LEU A 137 3.22 13.65 -1.86
CA LEU A 137 2.33 12.73 -2.53
C LEU A 137 3.10 11.92 -3.56
N GLY A 138 3.24 10.63 -3.31
CA GLY A 138 3.96 9.69 -4.14
C GLY A 138 3.31 9.45 -5.50
N PRO A 139 4.05 8.88 -6.47
CA PRO A 139 3.58 8.75 -7.84
C PRO A 139 2.25 8.02 -7.97
N ASN A 140 1.43 8.42 -8.95
CA ASN A 140 0.13 7.82 -9.23
C ASN A 140 -0.85 7.78 -8.03
N THR A 141 -0.65 8.62 -7.01
CA THR A 141 -1.53 8.75 -5.85
C THR A 141 -2.51 9.90 -6.08
N SER A 142 -3.80 9.68 -5.81
CA SER A 142 -4.82 10.74 -5.89
C SER A 142 -5.54 10.91 -4.55
N VAL A 143 -5.72 12.16 -4.14
CA VAL A 143 -6.51 12.57 -2.98
C VAL A 143 -7.75 13.34 -3.45
N ALA A 144 -8.93 12.78 -3.20
CA ALA A 144 -10.22 13.39 -3.45
C ALA A 144 -11.01 13.51 -2.14
N LYS A 145 -11.63 14.67 -1.89
CA LYS A 145 -12.56 14.94 -0.78
C LYS A 145 -11.99 14.84 0.64
N GLY A 146 -10.76 14.36 0.80
CA GLY A 146 -10.11 14.10 2.09
C GLY A 146 -9.03 15.10 2.47
N GLU A 147 -8.52 14.95 3.70
CA GLU A 147 -7.40 15.74 4.21
C GLU A 147 -6.16 14.84 4.43
N VAL A 148 -5.02 15.28 3.89
CA VAL A 148 -3.70 14.69 4.14
C VAL A 148 -2.73 15.75 4.67
N THR A 149 -2.20 15.56 5.88
CA THR A 149 -1.34 16.56 6.53
C THR A 149 -0.03 15.95 7.03
N ALA A 150 1.09 16.64 6.85
CA ALA A 150 2.41 16.28 7.39
C ALA A 150 2.84 14.83 7.11
N SER A 151 2.65 14.35 5.87
CA SER A 151 2.79 12.92 5.51
C SER A 151 3.66 12.68 4.28
N LEU A 152 4.25 11.48 4.19
CA LEU A 152 4.81 10.89 2.97
C LEU A 152 3.90 9.74 2.55
N VAL A 153 3.20 9.87 1.41
CA VAL A 153 2.10 8.96 1.04
C VAL A 153 2.20 8.51 -0.40
N GLY A 154 2.46 7.24 -0.64
CA GLY A 154 2.40 6.67 -1.98
C GLY A 154 3.73 6.08 -2.43
N PRO A 155 3.73 5.33 -3.55
CA PRO A 155 2.84 5.48 -4.71
C PRO A 155 1.45 4.81 -4.58
N PHE A 156 0.52 5.10 -5.51
CA PHE A 156 -0.77 4.39 -5.66
C PHE A 156 -1.73 4.34 -4.45
N VAL A 157 -1.62 5.26 -3.49
CA VAL A 157 -2.58 5.28 -2.38
C VAL A 157 -3.94 5.78 -2.88
N GLY A 158 -4.98 4.98 -2.66
CA GLY A 158 -6.36 5.36 -2.98
C GLY A 158 -6.96 6.16 -1.84
N PHE A 159 -7.30 7.43 -2.10
CA PHE A 159 -7.94 8.30 -1.11
C PHE A 159 -9.04 9.11 -1.80
N HIS A 160 -10.19 8.49 -2.07
CA HIS A 160 -11.23 9.09 -2.93
C HIS A 160 -12.45 9.67 -2.17
N HIS A 161 -12.41 9.63 -0.85
CA HIS A 161 -13.56 9.93 0.02
C HIS A 161 -13.13 10.80 1.20
N GLN A 162 -14.11 11.45 1.84
CA GLN A 162 -13.87 12.25 3.03
C GLN A 162 -13.33 11.39 4.18
N SER A 163 -12.05 11.58 4.50
CA SER A 163 -11.29 10.89 5.53
C SER A 163 -10.12 11.76 5.97
N LEU A 164 -9.41 11.34 7.01
CA LEU A 164 -8.23 12.03 7.54
C LEU A 164 -7.02 11.08 7.52
N LEU A 165 -5.89 11.56 7.00
CA LEU A 165 -4.57 10.91 7.11
C LEU A 165 -3.54 11.94 7.55
N ILE A 166 -2.96 11.77 8.72
CA ILE A 166 -1.97 12.72 9.23
C ILE A 166 -0.74 12.01 9.77
N SER A 167 0.42 12.67 9.70
CA SER A 167 1.69 12.16 10.26
C SER A 167 2.02 10.72 9.82
N ALA A 168 1.74 10.40 8.55
CA ALA A 168 1.98 9.09 7.98
C ALA A 168 3.33 9.03 7.25
N TYR A 169 4.09 7.97 7.51
CA TYR A 169 5.25 7.57 6.73
C TYR A 169 4.91 6.30 5.96
N TRP A 170 4.55 6.44 4.67
CA TRP A 170 4.01 5.36 3.84
C TRP A 170 4.61 5.35 2.41
N PRO A 171 5.93 5.14 2.27
CA PRO A 171 6.62 5.17 0.98
C PRO A 171 6.33 3.95 0.09
N GLU A 172 5.94 2.80 0.65
CA GLU A 172 5.58 1.62 -0.14
C GLU A 172 4.18 1.78 -0.78
N GLY A 173 3.34 2.63 -0.19
CA GLY A 173 2.04 3.01 -0.69
C GLY A 173 1.11 1.83 -1.00
N LYS A 174 0.45 1.88 -2.17
CA LYS A 174 -0.49 0.89 -2.74
C LYS A 174 -1.74 0.61 -1.91
N GLY A 175 -1.89 1.31 -0.80
CA GLY A 175 -3.01 1.11 0.11
C GLY A 175 -4.24 1.92 -0.24
N ASN A 176 -5.18 1.93 0.70
CA ASN A 176 -6.44 2.62 0.53
C ASN A 176 -6.93 3.19 1.85
N VAL A 177 -7.43 4.43 1.81
CA VAL A 177 -8.10 5.11 2.91
C VAL A 177 -9.58 5.22 2.54
N ALA A 178 -10.41 4.37 3.15
CA ALA A 178 -11.85 4.37 2.88
C ALA A 178 -12.56 5.53 3.60
N TYR A 179 -13.79 5.85 3.17
CA TYR A 179 -14.61 6.93 3.74
C TYR A 179 -14.71 6.86 5.27
N GLY A 180 -14.57 8.01 5.93
CA GLY A 180 -14.67 8.17 7.37
C GLY A 180 -13.52 7.57 8.17
N ALA A 181 -12.51 6.99 7.52
CA ALA A 181 -11.31 6.51 8.19
C ALA A 181 -10.55 7.69 8.83
N LYS A 182 -10.17 7.53 10.10
CA LYS A 182 -9.42 8.50 10.89
C LYS A 182 -8.03 7.93 11.14
N VAL A 183 -7.18 8.03 10.13
CA VAL A 183 -5.81 7.51 10.15
C VAL A 183 -4.90 8.58 10.74
N GLY A 184 -5.00 8.72 12.06
CA GLY A 184 -4.28 9.72 12.81
C GLY A 184 -5.09 10.38 13.90
N SER A 185 -5.60 9.56 14.81
CA SER A 185 -6.18 10.06 16.05
C SER A 185 -5.05 10.50 17.00
N ASN A 186 -4.46 11.68 16.75
CA ASN A 186 -3.38 12.27 17.55
C ASN A 186 -3.87 13.24 18.64
N HIS A 187 -5.09 13.79 18.52
CA HIS A 187 -5.75 14.63 19.53
C HIS A 187 -6.26 13.82 20.73
N THR A 188 -5.34 13.15 21.44
CA THR A 188 -5.65 12.22 22.54
C THR A 188 -5.52 12.86 23.94
N GLY A 189 -5.35 14.19 24.00
CA GLY A 189 -5.00 14.90 25.24
C GLY A 189 -3.58 14.62 25.75
N ARG A 190 -2.75 13.96 24.94
CA ARG A 190 -1.32 13.68 25.18
C ARG A 190 -0.46 14.42 24.15
N ALA A 191 0.87 14.28 24.26
CA ALA A 191 1.81 14.93 23.34
C ALA A 191 1.41 14.68 21.86
N PRO A 192 1.35 15.75 21.04
CA PRO A 192 0.79 15.70 19.69
C PRO A 192 1.65 14.94 18.68
N ASP A 193 2.94 14.73 18.97
CA ASP A 193 3.95 14.24 18.04
C ASP A 193 4.03 12.72 18.00
N GLN A 194 3.00 12.07 17.44
CA GLN A 194 3.01 10.63 17.20
C GLN A 194 2.74 10.35 15.72
N GLU A 195 3.19 9.18 15.26
CA GLU A 195 3.23 8.85 13.83
C GLU A 195 2.60 7.49 13.56
N ILE A 196 2.26 7.27 12.29
CA ILE A 196 1.94 5.94 11.75
C ILE A 196 2.91 5.56 10.64
N CYS A 197 3.33 4.31 10.66
CA CYS A 197 4.06 3.66 9.58
C CYS A 197 3.19 2.57 8.97
N PRO A 198 2.29 2.86 8.01
CA PRO A 198 1.53 1.82 7.33
C PRO A 198 2.46 0.90 6.52
N GLY A 199 2.09 -0.37 6.38
CA GLY A 199 2.75 -1.28 5.45
C GLY A 199 2.23 -1.11 4.03
N GLU A 200 2.96 -1.64 3.06
CA GLU A 200 2.50 -1.70 1.66
C GLU A 200 1.06 -2.23 1.58
N ALA A 201 0.23 -1.61 0.74
CA ALA A 201 -1.14 -2.06 0.46
C ALA A 201 -2.04 -2.22 1.71
N ASN A 202 -1.72 -1.54 2.82
CA ASN A 202 -2.61 -1.47 3.97
C ASN A 202 -3.95 -0.81 3.59
N PHE A 203 -5.05 -1.42 4.01
CA PHE A 203 -6.40 -0.95 3.74
C PHE A 203 -7.05 -0.50 5.04
N PHE A 204 -7.28 0.80 5.18
CA PHE A 204 -8.00 1.38 6.31
C PHE A 204 -9.50 1.42 5.99
N GLY A 205 -10.26 0.53 6.65
CA GLY A 205 -11.68 0.32 6.40
C GLY A 205 -12.57 1.51 6.77
N LEU A 206 -13.80 1.47 6.27
CA LEU A 206 -14.80 2.51 6.46
C LEU A 206 -14.97 2.85 7.94
N GLY A 207 -14.86 4.13 8.30
CA GLY A 207 -15.06 4.57 9.69
C GLY A 207 -14.02 4.07 10.70
N SER A 208 -12.94 3.41 10.27
CA SER A 208 -11.89 2.92 11.17
C SER A 208 -11.18 4.07 11.89
N VAL A 209 -10.72 3.85 13.11
CA VAL A 209 -10.02 4.84 13.94
C VAL A 209 -8.65 4.32 14.34
N ILE A 210 -7.60 4.90 13.76
CA ILE A 210 -6.23 4.46 14.00
C ILE A 210 -5.57 5.38 15.03
N ARG A 211 -5.31 4.83 16.22
CA ARG A 211 -4.65 5.56 17.31
C ARG A 211 -3.14 5.43 17.18
N PHE A 212 -2.45 6.52 17.49
CA PHE A 212 -0.99 6.59 17.43
C PHE A 212 -0.32 6.23 18.77
N PRO A 213 0.97 5.82 18.74
CA PRO A 213 1.72 5.42 17.55
C PRO A 213 1.21 4.09 16.96
N GLY A 214 1.28 3.98 15.62
CA GLY A 214 0.90 2.76 14.90
C GLY A 214 2.01 2.31 13.94
N ASP A 215 2.49 1.08 14.05
CA ASP A 215 3.49 0.53 13.14
C ASP A 215 2.97 -0.75 12.48
N PHE A 216 2.66 -0.65 11.20
CA PHE A 216 2.22 -1.74 10.33
C PHE A 216 3.21 -1.98 9.17
N SER A 217 4.40 -1.39 9.24
CA SER A 217 5.43 -1.48 8.18
C SER A 217 5.81 -2.93 7.86
N GLN A 218 5.72 -3.83 8.85
CA GLN A 218 5.96 -5.28 8.71
C GLN A 218 4.68 -6.10 8.59
N ALA A 219 3.55 -5.46 8.31
CA ALA A 219 2.26 -6.11 8.06
C ALA A 219 1.67 -5.64 6.71
N PRO A 220 2.40 -5.77 5.59
CA PRO A 220 1.90 -5.36 4.27
C PRO A 220 0.66 -6.17 3.90
N TYR A 221 -0.17 -5.63 3.00
CA TYR A 221 -1.43 -6.20 2.53
C TYR A 221 -2.47 -6.48 3.63
N SER A 222 -2.34 -5.82 4.78
CA SER A 222 -3.29 -5.98 5.88
C SER A 222 -4.53 -5.09 5.71
N LEU A 223 -5.69 -5.63 6.06
CA LEU A 223 -6.96 -4.92 6.06
C LEU A 223 -7.42 -4.66 7.49
N LEU A 224 -7.73 -3.42 7.80
CA LEU A 224 -8.42 -3.02 9.01
C LEU A 224 -9.90 -2.88 8.65
N ALA A 225 -10.75 -3.70 9.26
CA ALA A 225 -12.16 -3.78 8.90
C ALA A 225 -12.92 -2.47 9.18
N ALA A 226 -14.10 -2.34 8.60
CA ALA A 226 -14.98 -1.21 8.86
C ALA A 226 -15.28 -1.09 10.37
N GLY A 227 -15.29 0.13 10.89
CA GLY A 227 -15.58 0.44 12.30
C GLY A 227 -14.45 0.17 13.30
N VAL A 228 -13.40 -0.57 12.91
CA VAL A 228 -12.32 -0.97 13.83
C VAL A 228 -11.63 0.24 14.45
N SER A 229 -11.50 0.23 15.78
CA SER A 229 -10.63 1.15 16.50
C SER A 229 -9.38 0.42 16.98
N THR A 230 -8.20 0.91 16.61
CA THR A 230 -6.94 0.36 17.12
C THR A 230 -6.52 1.05 18.41
N LEU A 231 -5.76 0.33 19.23
CA LEU A 231 -4.89 0.93 20.25
C LEU A 231 -3.51 1.21 19.64
N PRO A 232 -2.66 2.00 20.33
CA PRO A 232 -1.27 2.16 19.91
C PRO A 232 -0.55 0.81 19.88
N GLN A 233 0.03 0.44 18.73
CA GLN A 233 0.53 -0.91 18.51
C GLN A 233 1.51 -1.04 17.35
N LYS A 234 2.23 -2.16 17.35
CA LYS A 234 2.99 -2.67 16.21
C LYS A 234 2.42 -4.03 15.80
N LEU A 235 2.11 -4.22 14.52
CA LEU A 235 1.73 -5.50 13.94
C LEU A 235 2.81 -5.95 12.95
N THR A 236 3.24 -7.21 13.02
CA THR A 236 4.29 -7.76 12.15
C THR A 236 3.85 -9.04 11.44
N PHE A 237 2.56 -9.14 11.12
CA PHE A 237 1.98 -10.28 10.41
C PHE A 237 1.43 -9.81 9.06
N PRO A 238 2.06 -10.16 7.93
CA PRO A 238 1.60 -9.78 6.60
C PRO A 238 0.22 -10.36 6.24
N PHE A 239 -0.48 -9.72 5.32
CA PHE A 239 -1.78 -10.15 4.78
C PHE A 239 -2.86 -10.34 5.86
N SER A 240 -2.78 -9.60 6.96
CA SER A 240 -3.68 -9.79 8.10
C SER A 240 -5.04 -9.14 7.89
N LEU A 241 -6.08 -9.67 8.51
CA LEU A 241 -7.32 -8.95 8.76
C LEU A 241 -7.39 -8.59 10.24
N ILE A 242 -7.57 -7.31 10.57
CA ILE A 242 -7.94 -6.84 11.91
C ILE A 242 -9.43 -6.52 11.90
N ALA A 243 -10.21 -7.11 12.80
CA ALA A 243 -11.63 -6.84 12.93
C ALA A 243 -12.08 -6.82 14.40
N GLU A 244 -13.26 -6.24 14.64
CA GLU A 244 -13.89 -6.35 15.94
C GLU A 244 -14.19 -7.82 16.28
N PRO A 245 -14.03 -8.23 17.54
CA PRO A 245 -14.30 -9.60 17.97
C PRO A 245 -15.78 -9.95 17.74
N LYS A 246 -16.04 -11.11 17.13
CA LYS A 246 -17.44 -11.56 16.89
C LYS A 246 -18.15 -12.01 18.16
N ASP A 247 -17.39 -12.50 19.14
CA ASP A 247 -17.92 -13.06 20.38
C ASP A 247 -17.62 -12.11 21.55
N ALA A 248 -18.65 -11.47 22.10
CA ALA A 248 -18.53 -10.62 23.28
C ALA A 248 -18.18 -11.40 24.58
N ALA A 249 -18.22 -12.74 24.53
CA ALA A 249 -18.12 -13.63 25.68
C ALA A 249 -16.76 -14.35 25.83
N LEU A 250 -15.69 -13.84 25.20
CA LEU A 250 -14.37 -14.45 25.33
C LEU A 250 -13.70 -14.07 26.66
N GLY A 251 -13.90 -14.89 27.69
CA GLY A 251 -13.06 -14.90 28.88
C GLY A 251 -13.80 -15.29 30.16
N ASN A 252 -13.94 -16.59 30.42
CA ASN A 252 -14.14 -17.08 31.79
C ASN A 252 -12.78 -17.53 32.34
N GLY A 253 -12.15 -16.74 33.22
CA GLY A 253 -10.91 -17.13 33.91
C GLY A 253 -9.62 -16.48 33.38
N ARG A 254 -8.52 -17.24 33.34
CA ARG A 254 -7.14 -16.75 33.15
C ARG A 254 -6.81 -16.21 31.75
N ASP A 255 -7.65 -16.47 30.76
CA ASP A 255 -7.50 -16.01 29.36
C ASP A 255 -8.48 -14.87 29.03
N LEU A 256 -8.55 -13.87 29.92
CA LEU A 256 -9.40 -12.71 29.71
C LEU A 256 -8.81 -11.81 28.61
N ILE A 257 -9.49 -11.73 27.46
CA ILE A 257 -9.12 -10.78 26.41
C ILE A 257 -9.49 -9.37 26.90
N PRO A 258 -8.57 -8.40 26.88
CA PRO A 258 -8.92 -7.02 27.19
C PRO A 258 -10.02 -6.51 26.23
N PRO A 259 -11.12 -5.90 26.71
CA PRO A 259 -12.26 -5.52 25.86
C PRO A 259 -11.91 -4.59 24.68
N ALA A 260 -10.79 -3.89 24.76
CA ALA A 260 -10.31 -2.98 23.71
C ALA A 260 -9.43 -3.66 22.64
N PHE A 261 -9.22 -4.98 22.72
CA PHE A 261 -8.43 -5.72 21.73
C PHE A 261 -9.30 -6.12 20.54
N ASN A 262 -8.74 -6.00 19.35
CA ASN A 262 -9.34 -6.54 18.14
C ASN A 262 -8.93 -8.00 17.94
N GLU A 263 -9.68 -8.73 17.12
CA GLU A 263 -9.27 -10.04 16.61
C GLU A 263 -8.41 -9.84 15.36
N VAL A 264 -7.29 -10.54 15.28
CA VAL A 264 -6.43 -10.56 14.09
C VAL A 264 -6.38 -11.96 13.47
N TRP A 265 -6.51 -12.00 12.15
CA TRP A 265 -6.34 -13.20 11.33
C TRP A 265 -5.14 -13.01 10.40
N PRO A 266 -3.94 -13.46 10.81
CA PRO A 266 -2.77 -13.46 9.95
C PRO A 266 -3.00 -14.26 8.66
N ALA A 267 -2.30 -13.89 7.59
CA ALA A 267 -2.42 -14.51 6.26
C ALA A 267 -3.82 -14.49 5.63
N TRP A 268 -4.82 -13.83 6.23
CA TRP A 268 -6.20 -13.78 5.74
C TRP A 268 -6.32 -13.37 4.27
N GLY A 269 -5.50 -12.41 3.84
CA GLY A 269 -5.39 -11.97 2.45
C GLY A 269 -5.03 -13.10 1.47
N LEU A 270 -4.29 -14.11 1.93
CA LEU A 270 -3.83 -15.23 1.10
C LEU A 270 -4.87 -16.34 0.93
N TYR A 271 -5.82 -16.51 1.87
CA TYR A 271 -6.78 -17.63 1.84
C TYR A 271 -8.26 -17.24 1.82
N LYS A 272 -8.63 -16.01 2.22
CA LYS A 272 -10.03 -15.52 2.14
C LYS A 272 -10.21 -14.37 1.16
N ASN A 273 -9.15 -13.61 0.90
CA ASN A 273 -9.19 -12.44 0.01
C ASN A 273 -8.14 -12.52 -1.10
N ALA A 274 -7.87 -13.74 -1.59
CA ALA A 274 -6.91 -13.98 -2.66
C ALA A 274 -7.27 -13.21 -3.95
N TYR A 275 -8.57 -12.96 -4.19
CA TYR A 275 -9.03 -12.11 -5.29
C TYR A 275 -8.45 -10.70 -5.24
N ALA A 276 -8.43 -10.06 -4.07
CA ALA A 276 -7.84 -8.73 -3.94
C ALA A 276 -6.34 -8.74 -4.21
N MET A 277 -5.62 -9.79 -3.79
CA MET A 277 -4.20 -9.95 -4.07
C MET A 277 -3.92 -10.02 -5.57
N ALA A 278 -4.66 -10.88 -6.30
CA ALA A 278 -4.54 -10.99 -7.75
C ALA A 278 -4.94 -9.68 -8.47
N ARG A 279 -5.93 -8.96 -7.93
CA ARG A 279 -6.37 -7.67 -8.48
C ARG A 279 -5.31 -6.58 -8.31
N PHE A 280 -4.56 -6.56 -7.21
CA PHE A 280 -3.55 -5.54 -6.95
C PHE A 280 -2.47 -5.49 -8.03
N GLU A 281 -1.85 -6.64 -8.34
CA GLU A 281 -0.80 -6.74 -9.35
C GLU A 281 -1.27 -6.19 -10.71
N ALA A 282 -2.46 -6.61 -11.16
CA ALA A 282 -3.03 -6.15 -12.42
C ALA A 282 -3.43 -4.66 -12.40
N LYS A 283 -3.93 -4.17 -11.27
CA LYS A 283 -4.39 -2.79 -11.10
C LYS A 283 -3.23 -1.81 -11.16
N PHE A 284 -2.13 -2.06 -10.45
CA PHE A 284 -1.00 -1.13 -10.38
C PHE A 284 -0.24 -1.07 -11.70
N ALA A 285 0.05 -2.22 -12.32
CA ALA A 285 0.69 -2.26 -13.63
C ALA A 285 -0.09 -1.48 -14.71
N LYS A 286 -1.43 -1.51 -14.68
CA LYS A 286 -2.27 -0.76 -15.62
C LYS A 286 -2.30 0.75 -15.34
N ARG A 287 -2.11 1.15 -14.08
CA ARG A 287 -2.25 2.54 -13.63
C ARG A 287 -0.94 3.30 -13.61
N ASP A 288 0.20 2.62 -13.68
CA ASP A 288 1.48 3.29 -13.61
C ASP A 288 1.72 4.15 -14.86
N LYS A 289 1.85 5.44 -14.62
CA LYS A 289 2.25 6.42 -15.62
C LYS A 289 3.63 7.02 -15.32
N ALA A 290 4.19 6.74 -14.14
CA ALA A 290 5.48 7.28 -13.72
C ALA A 290 6.59 6.75 -14.62
N ARG A 291 7.54 7.63 -14.95
CA ARG A 291 8.67 7.30 -15.84
C ARG A 291 10.00 7.33 -15.12
N ARG A 292 10.10 8.05 -13.99
CA ARG A 292 11.36 8.21 -13.24
C ARG A 292 11.34 7.40 -11.94
N HIS A 293 10.24 6.74 -11.59
CA HIS A 293 10.15 5.76 -10.50
C HIS A 293 10.05 4.33 -11.04
N ASN A 294 10.79 3.41 -10.42
CA ASN A 294 10.65 1.97 -10.68
C ASN A 294 9.81 1.34 -9.57
N ILE A 295 8.53 1.10 -9.82
CA ILE A 295 7.58 0.63 -8.80
C ILE A 295 7.32 -0.87 -8.99
N PRO A 296 7.69 -1.75 -8.05
CA PRO A 296 7.38 -3.17 -8.17
C PRO A 296 5.89 -3.43 -7.94
N TYR A 297 5.26 -4.27 -8.76
CA TYR A 297 3.82 -4.60 -8.61
C TYR A 297 3.56 -5.99 -8.04
N ASP A 298 4.55 -6.89 -8.10
CA ASP A 298 4.40 -8.26 -7.61
C ASP A 298 4.16 -8.29 -6.10
N VAL A 299 3.15 -9.05 -5.69
CA VAL A 299 2.78 -9.20 -4.28
C VAL A 299 3.81 -10.07 -3.55
N LEU A 300 4.22 -11.17 -4.17
CA LEU A 300 5.24 -12.08 -3.62
C LEU A 300 6.59 -11.77 -4.25
N ARG A 301 7.48 -11.20 -3.43
CA ARG A 301 8.84 -10.76 -3.78
C ARG A 301 9.76 -10.94 -2.58
N PRO A 302 11.10 -10.88 -2.73
CA PRO A 302 12.05 -11.28 -1.67
C PRO A 302 11.76 -10.66 -0.30
N ASP A 303 11.55 -9.35 -0.23
CA ASP A 303 11.27 -8.62 1.02
C ASP A 303 9.94 -9.05 1.68
N ILE A 304 8.91 -9.36 0.89
CA ILE A 304 7.64 -9.88 1.42
C ILE A 304 7.78 -11.32 1.90
N VAL A 305 8.58 -12.12 1.19
CA VAL A 305 8.88 -13.52 1.55
C VAL A 305 9.64 -13.60 2.88
N ASP A 306 10.62 -12.72 3.11
CA ASP A 306 11.34 -12.63 4.38
C ASP A 306 10.39 -12.33 5.56
N LEU A 307 9.38 -11.49 5.35
CA LEU A 307 8.34 -11.21 6.34
C LEU A 307 7.42 -12.42 6.57
N ILE A 308 7.08 -13.18 5.51
CA ILE A 308 6.30 -14.42 5.61
C ILE A 308 7.07 -15.47 6.43
N GLU A 309 8.35 -15.68 6.16
CA GLU A 309 9.19 -16.63 6.91
C GLU A 309 9.30 -16.25 8.38
N SER A 310 9.53 -14.97 8.66
CA SER A 310 9.54 -14.42 10.02
C SER A 310 8.20 -14.64 10.73
N ALA A 311 7.07 -14.49 10.02
CA ALA A 311 5.75 -14.72 10.56
C ALA A 311 5.51 -16.20 10.89
N ILE A 312 5.88 -17.14 10.00
CA ILE A 312 5.78 -18.59 10.26
C ILE A 312 6.54 -18.95 11.53
N GLN A 313 7.80 -18.51 11.65
CA GLN A 313 8.64 -18.80 12.82
C GLN A 313 7.97 -18.34 14.12
N ARG A 314 7.42 -17.12 14.15
CA ARG A 314 6.71 -16.58 15.34
C ARG A 314 5.46 -17.39 15.69
N LEU A 315 4.67 -17.79 14.68
CA LEU A 315 3.44 -18.56 14.87
C LEU A 315 3.72 -19.99 15.35
N GLU A 316 4.78 -20.63 14.86
CA GLU A 316 5.18 -21.97 15.29
C GLU A 316 5.79 -21.95 16.70
N GLN A 317 6.63 -20.95 17.00
CA GLN A 317 7.19 -20.75 18.34
C GLN A 317 6.11 -20.49 19.39
N ALA A 318 5.05 -19.76 19.06
CA ALA A 318 3.94 -19.50 19.98
C ALA A 318 3.27 -20.80 20.45
N ALA A 319 2.99 -21.72 19.52
CA ALA A 319 2.40 -23.02 19.85
C ALA A 319 3.38 -23.93 20.61
N ALA A 320 4.67 -23.88 20.29
CA ALA A 320 5.69 -24.66 20.99
C ALA A 320 5.87 -24.23 22.46
N ARG A 321 5.64 -22.95 22.79
CA ARG A 321 5.73 -22.44 24.16
C ARG A 321 4.54 -22.86 25.01
N ALA A 322 3.33 -22.72 24.48
CA ALA A 322 2.11 -23.13 25.15
C ALA A 322 0.98 -23.28 24.12
N SER A 323 0.35 -24.46 24.08
CA SER A 323 -0.89 -24.62 23.34
C SER A 323 -2.01 -23.90 24.10
N LYS A 324 -2.58 -22.89 23.47
CA LYS A 324 -3.67 -22.06 24.00
C LYS A 324 -4.74 -21.89 22.94
N ASP A 325 -5.99 -21.71 23.36
CA ASP A 325 -7.06 -21.35 22.42
C ASP A 325 -6.90 -19.92 21.88
N ILE A 326 -6.26 -19.06 22.65
CA ILE A 326 -6.10 -17.63 22.39
C ILE A 326 -4.66 -17.20 22.66
N TYR A 327 -4.09 -16.42 21.74
CA TYR A 327 -2.77 -15.83 21.81
C TYR A 327 -2.87 -14.31 21.82
N THR A 328 -2.03 -13.68 22.64
CA THR A 328 -1.82 -12.23 22.66
C THR A 328 -0.36 -11.91 22.38
N GLU A 329 0.01 -10.63 22.36
CA GLU A 329 1.41 -10.18 22.25
C GLU A 329 2.37 -10.87 23.23
N LYS A 330 1.89 -11.26 24.42
CA LYS A 330 2.69 -11.98 25.42
C LYS A 330 3.10 -13.38 24.96
N ASP A 331 2.27 -14.01 24.13
CA ASP A 331 2.41 -15.40 23.70
C ASP A 331 3.07 -15.48 22.31
N CYS A 332 2.63 -14.59 21.40
CA CYS A 332 3.12 -14.48 20.04
C CYS A 332 3.50 -13.02 19.74
N PRO A 333 4.79 -12.64 19.92
CA PRO A 333 5.25 -11.27 19.69
C PRO A 333 5.05 -10.80 18.26
N GLY A 334 4.49 -9.59 18.10
CA GLY A 334 4.12 -9.01 16.80
C GLY A 334 2.62 -8.96 16.54
N LEU A 335 1.78 -9.42 17.47
CA LEU A 335 0.32 -9.31 17.42
C LEU A 335 -0.17 -7.92 17.81
N GLY A 336 0.63 -7.14 18.53
CA GLY A 336 0.27 -5.80 18.98
C GLY A 336 -0.84 -5.80 20.04
N LYS A 337 -1.83 -4.93 19.89
CA LYS A 337 -3.00 -4.86 20.80
C LYS A 337 -4.20 -5.59 20.20
N ASN A 338 -3.93 -6.79 19.70
CA ASN A 338 -4.90 -7.73 19.16
C ASN A 338 -4.75 -9.09 19.84
N PHE A 339 -5.73 -9.96 19.65
CA PHE A 339 -5.61 -11.39 19.96
C PHE A 339 -5.84 -12.22 18.71
N MET A 340 -5.36 -13.46 18.73
CA MET A 340 -5.50 -14.44 17.66
C MET A 340 -5.94 -15.77 18.25
N ARG A 341 -6.84 -16.50 17.58
CA ARG A 341 -7.25 -17.85 17.99
C ARG A 341 -6.32 -18.92 17.44
N GLU A 342 -6.26 -20.07 18.09
CA GLU A 342 -5.49 -21.22 17.59
C GLU A 342 -5.88 -21.64 16.17
N SER A 343 -7.19 -21.68 15.88
CA SER A 343 -7.68 -21.99 14.54
C SER A 343 -7.14 -21.02 13.48
N SER A 344 -6.97 -19.74 13.86
CA SER A 344 -6.44 -18.70 12.99
C SER A 344 -4.94 -18.84 12.80
N ARG A 345 -4.20 -19.20 13.86
CA ARG A 345 -2.77 -19.47 13.82
C ARG A 345 -2.44 -20.64 12.88
N VAL A 346 -3.15 -21.76 13.01
CA VAL A 346 -2.97 -22.95 12.17
C VAL A 346 -3.24 -22.63 10.70
N MET A 347 -4.36 -21.97 10.41
CA MET A 347 -4.69 -21.52 9.05
C MET A 347 -3.63 -20.58 8.48
N ALA A 348 -3.11 -19.65 9.29
CA ALA A 348 -2.08 -18.72 8.86
C ALA A 348 -0.77 -19.42 8.49
N VAL A 349 -0.29 -20.35 9.33
CA VAL A 349 0.92 -21.14 9.03
C VAL A 349 0.76 -21.90 7.71
N GLN A 350 -0.39 -22.55 7.50
CA GLN A 350 -0.65 -23.27 6.25
C GLN A 350 -0.66 -22.32 5.04
N ALA A 351 -1.36 -21.19 5.13
CA ALA A 351 -1.47 -20.24 4.03
C ALA A 351 -0.12 -19.62 3.66
N TYR A 352 0.70 -19.27 4.66
CA TYR A 352 2.06 -18.77 4.45
C TYR A 352 2.96 -19.83 3.80
N LYS A 353 2.94 -21.09 4.29
CA LYS A 353 3.72 -22.18 3.67
C LYS A 353 3.33 -22.41 2.21
N ASN A 354 2.03 -22.35 1.89
CA ASN A 354 1.56 -22.44 0.50
C ASN A 354 2.07 -21.27 -0.35
N ALA A 355 2.05 -20.04 0.18
CA ALA A 355 2.61 -18.89 -0.52
C ALA A 355 4.12 -19.02 -0.79
N LEU A 356 4.89 -19.55 0.17
CA LEU A 356 6.32 -19.83 -0.04
C LEU A 356 6.54 -20.87 -1.14
N LYS A 357 5.80 -21.99 -1.13
CA LYS A 357 5.89 -23.02 -2.20
C LYS A 357 5.62 -22.42 -3.58
N ARG A 358 4.61 -21.56 -3.71
CA ARG A 358 4.31 -20.85 -4.96
C ARG A 358 5.41 -19.91 -5.39
N TYR A 359 5.96 -19.14 -4.46
CA TYR A 359 7.08 -18.23 -4.75
C TYR A 359 8.30 -19.01 -5.25
N THR A 360 8.63 -20.13 -4.59
CA THR A 360 9.70 -21.05 -5.04
C THR A 360 9.44 -21.56 -6.45
N LEU A 361 8.21 -21.98 -6.78
CA LEU A 361 7.86 -22.43 -8.14
C LEU A 361 8.17 -21.37 -9.20
N ARG A 362 7.69 -20.15 -8.97
CA ARG A 362 7.83 -19.05 -9.92
C ARG A 362 9.30 -18.68 -10.13
N GLY A 363 10.11 -18.72 -9.06
CA GLY A 363 11.56 -18.51 -9.15
C GLY A 363 12.24 -19.55 -10.04
N LEU A 364 11.86 -20.82 -9.92
CA LEU A 364 12.38 -21.90 -10.76
C LEU A 364 12.02 -21.73 -12.24
N MET A 365 10.81 -21.26 -12.53
CA MET A 365 10.37 -20.99 -13.90
C MET A 365 11.13 -19.83 -14.55
N MET A 366 11.43 -18.77 -13.78
CA MET A 366 12.12 -17.58 -14.28
C MET A 366 13.62 -17.82 -14.48
N HIS A 367 14.21 -18.70 -13.68
CA HIS A 367 15.65 -19.00 -13.69
C HIS A 367 15.89 -20.51 -13.67
N PRO A 368 15.61 -21.23 -14.76
CA PRO A 368 15.77 -22.69 -14.81
C PRO A 368 17.22 -23.13 -14.58
N ASP A 369 18.23 -22.32 -14.96
CA ASP A 369 19.64 -22.62 -14.69
C ASP A 369 20.04 -22.44 -13.21
N SER A 370 19.22 -21.75 -12.42
CA SER A 370 19.35 -21.70 -10.96
C SER A 370 18.89 -23.00 -10.28
N ALA A 371 18.36 -23.98 -11.04
CA ALA A 371 17.92 -25.29 -10.58
C ALA A 371 19.03 -26.23 -10.08
N LYS A 372 20.25 -25.72 -9.88
CA LYS A 372 21.20 -26.27 -8.90
C LYS A 372 20.96 -25.72 -7.49
N SER A 373 19.75 -25.24 -7.20
CA SER A 373 19.31 -24.85 -5.88
C SER A 373 19.15 -26.08 -4.98
N THR A 374 19.89 -26.08 -3.87
CA THR A 374 19.83 -27.06 -2.79
C THR A 374 18.42 -27.20 -2.19
N ALA A 375 17.52 -26.24 -2.41
CA ALA A 375 16.16 -26.23 -1.86
C ALA A 375 15.21 -27.28 -2.48
N LEU A 376 15.49 -27.75 -3.70
CA LEU A 376 14.67 -28.75 -4.38
C LEU A 376 15.11 -30.20 -4.10
N GLY A 377 16.18 -30.40 -3.35
CA GLY A 377 16.78 -31.71 -3.11
C GLY A 377 17.80 -32.11 -4.17
N ASP A 378 18.67 -33.04 -3.77
CA ASP A 378 19.85 -33.42 -4.55
C ASP A 378 19.55 -34.50 -5.61
N ASP A 379 18.45 -35.25 -5.46
CA ASP A 379 18.05 -36.33 -6.36
C ASP A 379 16.80 -36.00 -7.21
N ALA A 380 16.71 -36.62 -8.40
CA ALA A 380 15.68 -36.36 -9.41
C ALA A 380 14.25 -36.63 -8.91
N GLU A 381 14.03 -37.70 -8.14
CA GLU A 381 12.71 -38.03 -7.61
C GLU A 381 12.21 -37.01 -6.58
N GLN A 382 13.13 -36.52 -5.75
CA GLN A 382 12.82 -35.47 -4.78
C GLN A 382 12.45 -34.15 -5.48
N ARG A 383 13.18 -33.81 -6.56
CA ARG A 383 12.90 -32.64 -7.40
C ARG A 383 11.52 -32.74 -8.06
N LYS A 384 11.19 -33.89 -8.66
CA LYS A 384 9.88 -34.15 -9.27
C LYS A 384 8.74 -33.95 -8.26
N ARG A 385 8.88 -34.54 -7.06
CA ARG A 385 7.90 -34.37 -5.98
C ARG A 385 7.73 -32.91 -5.58
N HIS A 386 8.82 -32.17 -5.37
CA HIS A 386 8.74 -30.77 -4.98
C HIS A 386 8.13 -29.88 -6.06
N ILE A 387 8.44 -30.12 -7.33
CA ILE A 387 7.83 -29.40 -8.46
C ILE A 387 6.30 -29.65 -8.48
N GLN A 388 5.86 -30.90 -8.28
CA GLN A 388 4.43 -31.23 -8.22
C GLN A 388 3.72 -30.58 -7.02
N GLU A 389 4.35 -30.59 -5.83
CA GLU A 389 3.79 -29.89 -4.66
C GLU A 389 3.67 -28.38 -4.87
N CYS A 390 4.66 -27.79 -5.52
CA CYS A 390 4.68 -26.39 -5.87
C CYS A 390 3.58 -26.06 -6.89
N LEU A 391 3.41 -26.89 -7.93
CA LEU A 391 2.34 -26.74 -8.91
C LEU A 391 0.96 -26.85 -8.25
N GLN A 392 0.78 -27.81 -7.33
CA GLN A 392 -0.46 -27.94 -6.57
C GLN A 392 -0.75 -26.67 -5.76
N ALA A 393 0.26 -26.06 -5.14
CA ALA A 393 0.09 -24.80 -4.42
C ALA A 393 -0.37 -23.65 -5.35
N GLU A 394 0.09 -23.60 -6.61
CA GLU A 394 -0.39 -22.61 -7.60
C GLU A 394 -1.86 -22.89 -8.01
N LYS A 395 -2.23 -24.16 -8.20
CA LYS A 395 -3.63 -24.58 -8.45
C LYS A 395 -4.54 -24.15 -7.31
N ASP A 396 -4.14 -24.45 -6.07
CA ASP A 396 -4.89 -24.10 -4.87
C ASP A 396 -5.08 -22.59 -4.75
N HIS A 397 -4.06 -21.79 -5.12
CA HIS A 397 -4.19 -20.33 -5.12
C HIS A 397 -5.19 -19.82 -6.15
N VAL A 398 -5.13 -20.30 -7.39
CA VAL A 398 -6.09 -19.87 -8.42
C VAL A 398 -7.51 -20.28 -8.04
N GLN A 399 -7.67 -21.46 -7.44
CA GLN A 399 -8.95 -21.87 -6.86
C GLN A 399 -9.39 -20.93 -5.73
N CYS A 400 -8.48 -20.54 -4.83
CA CYS A 400 -8.78 -19.56 -3.77
C CYS A 400 -9.21 -18.19 -4.34
N VAL A 401 -8.61 -17.74 -5.46
CA VAL A 401 -9.02 -16.50 -6.15
C VAL A 401 -10.46 -16.62 -6.65
N LEU A 402 -10.80 -17.74 -7.30
CA LEU A 402 -12.16 -18.02 -7.76
C LEU A 402 -13.16 -18.08 -6.60
N ASP A 403 -12.84 -18.85 -5.56
CA ASP A 403 -13.72 -19.05 -4.40
C ASP A 403 -13.96 -17.75 -3.63
N SER A 404 -12.93 -16.90 -3.52
CA SER A 404 -13.04 -15.56 -2.95
C SER A 404 -14.06 -14.71 -3.72
N LYS A 405 -13.99 -14.69 -5.06
CA LYS A 405 -14.97 -13.97 -5.89
C LYS A 405 -16.37 -14.60 -5.84
N LYS A 406 -16.47 -15.93 -5.82
CA LYS A 406 -17.75 -16.66 -5.67
C LYS A 406 -18.46 -16.29 -4.38
N SER A 407 -17.71 -16.05 -3.30
CA SER A 407 -18.29 -15.66 -2.02
C SER A 407 -19.05 -14.32 -2.10
N ASP A 408 -18.60 -13.40 -2.95
CA ASP A 408 -19.30 -12.14 -3.23
C ASP A 408 -20.57 -12.39 -4.03
N ASP A 409 -20.55 -13.30 -5.00
CA ASP A 409 -21.74 -13.64 -5.80
C ASP A 409 -22.81 -14.33 -4.95
N VAL A 410 -22.41 -15.26 -4.08
CA VAL A 410 -23.32 -15.91 -3.12
C VAL A 410 -23.92 -14.88 -2.17
N ARG A 411 -23.09 -14.00 -1.58
CA ARG A 411 -23.57 -12.93 -0.69
C ARG A 411 -24.52 -11.99 -1.43
N GLY A 412 -24.18 -11.58 -2.65
CA GLY A 412 -24.97 -10.68 -3.47
C GLY A 412 -26.34 -11.24 -3.82
N ARG A 413 -26.40 -12.49 -4.31
CA ARG A 413 -27.67 -13.17 -4.65
C ARG A 413 -28.56 -13.44 -3.44
N ASN A 414 -27.97 -13.67 -2.28
CA ASN A 414 -28.74 -13.86 -1.04
C ASN A 414 -29.38 -12.57 -0.51
N VAL A 415 -28.93 -11.39 -0.98
CA VAL A 415 -29.39 -10.08 -0.49
C VAL A 415 -30.14 -9.28 -1.56
N ILE A 416 -29.78 -9.41 -2.83
CA ILE A 416 -30.31 -8.61 -3.95
C ILE A 416 -30.84 -9.55 -5.03
N ASP A 417 -32.17 -9.57 -5.21
CA ASP A 417 -32.86 -10.44 -6.17
C ASP A 417 -32.35 -10.28 -7.62
N THR A 418 -32.00 -9.04 -8.01
CA THR A 418 -31.52 -8.71 -9.37
C THR A 418 -30.00 -8.77 -9.52
N TRP A 419 -29.26 -9.31 -8.53
CA TRP A 419 -27.79 -9.31 -8.53
C TRP A 419 -27.19 -9.89 -9.82
N ALA A 420 -27.69 -11.06 -10.23
CA ALA A 420 -27.19 -11.80 -11.38
C ALA A 420 -27.41 -11.09 -12.73
N ALA A 421 -28.36 -10.14 -12.80
CA ALA A 421 -28.58 -9.35 -14.01
C ALA A 421 -27.57 -8.22 -14.18
N ALA A 422 -26.93 -7.77 -13.09
CA ALA A 422 -26.01 -6.63 -13.07
C ALA A 422 -24.54 -7.02 -12.87
N HIS A 423 -24.27 -8.24 -12.39
CA HIS A 423 -22.91 -8.69 -12.07
C HIS A 423 -22.61 -10.01 -12.78
N PRO A 424 -21.54 -10.07 -13.60
CA PRO A 424 -21.10 -11.32 -14.20
C PRO A 424 -20.70 -12.32 -13.11
N PRO A 425 -20.88 -13.63 -13.36
CA PRO A 425 -20.44 -14.67 -12.44
C PRO A 425 -18.91 -14.65 -12.27
N ALA A 426 -18.43 -15.17 -11.15
CA ALA A 426 -17.00 -15.20 -10.81
C ALA A 426 -16.11 -15.79 -11.91
N GLU A 427 -16.57 -16.81 -12.63
CA GLU A 427 -15.86 -17.44 -13.74
C GLU A 427 -15.59 -16.50 -14.92
N GLU A 428 -16.42 -15.47 -15.09
CA GLU A 428 -16.31 -14.46 -16.16
C GLU A 428 -15.57 -13.19 -15.71
N ASP A 429 -15.14 -13.12 -14.43
CA ASP A 429 -14.42 -11.96 -13.92
C ASP A 429 -13.01 -11.86 -14.55
N PRO A 430 -12.60 -10.69 -15.07
CA PRO A 430 -11.30 -10.53 -15.74
C PRO A 430 -10.08 -10.89 -14.87
N VAL A 431 -10.15 -10.72 -13.55
CA VAL A 431 -9.07 -11.09 -12.62
C VAL A 431 -8.99 -12.61 -12.50
N VAL A 432 -10.13 -13.29 -12.42
CA VAL A 432 -10.22 -14.75 -12.35
C VAL A 432 -9.73 -15.38 -13.65
N ILE A 433 -10.21 -14.90 -14.80
CA ILE A 433 -9.76 -15.36 -16.13
C ILE A 433 -8.24 -15.22 -16.26
N LYS A 434 -7.68 -14.09 -15.85
CA LYS A 434 -6.22 -13.85 -15.89
C LYS A 434 -5.46 -14.82 -14.97
N ALA A 435 -6.00 -15.14 -13.79
CA ALA A 435 -5.40 -16.10 -12.87
C ALA A 435 -5.34 -17.52 -13.47
N PHE A 436 -6.44 -18.00 -14.07
CA PHE A 436 -6.47 -19.29 -14.76
C PHE A 436 -5.55 -19.34 -15.99
N ALA A 437 -5.52 -18.27 -16.80
CA ALA A 437 -4.58 -18.17 -17.92
C ALA A 437 -3.12 -18.20 -17.46
N SER A 438 -2.82 -17.65 -16.28
CA SER A 438 -1.49 -17.75 -15.69
C SER A 438 -1.17 -19.17 -15.23
N LEU A 439 -2.12 -19.87 -14.60
CA LEU A 439 -1.96 -21.27 -14.19
C LEU A 439 -1.71 -22.18 -15.39
N GLN A 440 -2.43 -22.01 -16.49
CA GLN A 440 -2.23 -22.81 -17.69
C GLN A 440 -0.78 -22.70 -18.21
N ARG A 441 -0.22 -21.49 -18.26
CA ARG A 441 1.20 -21.28 -18.62
C ARG A 441 2.16 -21.96 -17.65
N VAL A 442 1.84 -21.95 -16.36
CA VAL A 442 2.64 -22.65 -15.33
C VAL A 442 2.58 -24.16 -15.54
N GLU A 443 1.41 -24.73 -15.83
CA GLU A 443 1.23 -26.16 -16.11
C GLU A 443 2.04 -26.60 -17.33
N GLU A 444 1.95 -25.87 -18.45
CA GLU A 444 2.73 -26.14 -19.67
C GLU A 444 4.25 -26.13 -19.38
N HIS A 445 4.71 -25.20 -18.54
CA HIS A 445 6.12 -25.09 -18.18
C HIS A 445 6.58 -26.21 -17.24
N VAL A 446 5.75 -26.56 -16.25
CA VAL A 446 6.05 -27.67 -15.33
C VAL A 446 6.08 -28.99 -16.09
N GLU A 447 5.18 -29.21 -17.05
CA GLU A 447 5.25 -30.39 -17.92
C GLU A 447 6.56 -30.46 -18.70
N ALA A 448 7.06 -29.33 -19.22
CA ALA A 448 8.35 -29.29 -19.89
C ALA A 448 9.50 -29.63 -18.92
N LEU A 449 9.53 -29.00 -17.74
CA LEU A 449 10.55 -29.27 -16.71
C LEU A 449 10.56 -30.74 -16.25
N LEU A 450 9.39 -31.37 -16.14
CA LEU A 450 9.27 -32.77 -15.73
C LEU A 450 9.66 -33.76 -16.84
N ARG A 451 9.65 -33.35 -18.11
CA ARG A 451 10.15 -34.18 -19.23
C ARG A 451 11.68 -34.19 -19.29
N ASP A 452 12.31 -33.10 -18.87
CA ASP A 452 13.77 -32.94 -18.88
C ASP A 452 14.47 -33.59 -17.65
N LEU A 453 13.71 -33.88 -16.58
CA LEU A 453 14.13 -34.58 -15.35
C LEU A 453 13.81 -36.08 -15.39
#